data_AF-A0A4Q2Y5R9-F1
#
_entry.id   AF-A0A4Q2Y5R9-F1
#
_cell.length_a   1.000
_cell.length_b   1.000
_cell.length_c   1.000
_cell.angle_alpha   90.00
_cell.angle_beta   90.00
_cell.angle_gamma   90.00
#
_symmetry.space_group_name_H-M   'P 1'
#
loop_
_entity.id
_entity.type
_entity.pdbx_description
1 polymer ?
#
loop_
_entity_poly.entity_id
_entity_poly.type
_entity_poly.pdbx_seq_one_letter_code
_entity_poly.pdbx_strand_id
1 'polypeptide(L)'
;MNGSPLPLPPVLSTKLSDFRRRVWTVKLTEGLLASVCGLSVSYLAVLALDRFMETPVWLRSTLLILGVAVPGIGLPLQWHRWVWRQRRLEDAARLLRWKFPRLGDQLLGIVELARQSGAATGRSERLVQAAMAQADEAVRDQHFSGAVPRAKHRQWAWASAGAAVLVAAGFVGIHEAARNALTRWLMPWRETERFTFARVEALPDPLVVPSAEPFTLPIHLLKESQWKAADAVGKIDGQPAVFASLNKGDGQGGVYGSFAMNFPPQKSDNTISLKV
;
A
#
# COMPACT_ATOMS: atom_id res chain seq x y z
N MET A 1 22.61 40.07 -34.85
CA MET A 1 22.87 38.63 -35.05
C MET A 1 22.59 37.94 -33.73
N ASN A 2 21.55 37.12 -33.65
CA ASN A 2 21.21 36.39 -32.42
C ASN A 2 22.22 35.25 -32.26
N GLY A 3 23.10 35.36 -31.25
CA GLY A 3 24.10 34.34 -30.94
C GLY A 3 23.41 33.04 -30.56
N SER A 4 23.53 32.03 -31.43
CA SER A 4 23.03 30.70 -31.12
C SER A 4 23.86 30.13 -29.96
N PRO A 5 23.24 29.52 -28.93
CA PRO A 5 24.00 28.93 -27.83
C PRO A 5 24.99 27.88 -28.38
N LEU A 6 26.22 27.92 -27.88
CA LEU A 6 27.24 26.94 -28.27
C LEU A 6 26.77 25.54 -27.87
N PRO A 7 26.80 24.55 -28.79
CA PRO A 7 26.42 23.19 -28.46
C PRO A 7 27.38 22.63 -27.40
N LEU A 8 26.82 22.06 -26.33
CA LEU A 8 27.60 21.33 -25.33
C LEU A 8 28.32 20.14 -25.99
N PRO A 9 29.53 19.77 -25.51
CA PRO A 9 30.21 18.56 -25.96
C PRO A 9 29.29 17.34 -25.88
N PRO A 10 29.28 16.48 -26.91
CA PRO A 10 28.32 15.38 -27.04
C PRO A 10 28.44 14.37 -25.90
N VAL A 11 29.66 14.06 -25.43
CA VAL A 11 29.91 13.10 -24.35
C VAL A 11 29.39 13.63 -23.01
N LEU A 12 29.70 14.88 -22.67
CA LEU A 12 29.18 15.54 -21.46
C LEU A 12 27.64 15.58 -21.44
N SER A 13 27.02 15.99 -22.56
CA SER A 13 25.56 16.09 -22.67
C SER A 13 24.88 14.73 -22.48
N THR A 14 25.46 13.67 -23.06
CA THR A 14 24.95 12.30 -22.98
C THR A 14 25.05 11.80 -21.55
N LYS A 15 26.23 11.93 -20.91
CA LYS A 15 26.44 11.48 -19.53
C LYS A 15 25.56 12.19 -18.50
N LEU A 16 25.34 13.50 -18.65
CA LEU A 16 24.40 14.23 -17.79
C LEU A 16 22.95 13.82 -18.04
N SER A 17 22.58 13.57 -19.30
CA SER A 17 21.23 13.10 -19.64
C SER A 17 20.95 11.69 -19.10
N ASP A 18 21.93 10.79 -19.16
CA ASP A 18 21.87 9.43 -18.63
C ASP A 18 21.78 9.44 -17.10
N PHE A 19 22.59 10.28 -16.44
CA PHE A 19 22.50 10.48 -15.00
C PHE A 19 21.12 10.98 -14.59
N ARG A 20 20.57 11.97 -15.30
CA ARG A 20 19.21 12.49 -15.06
C ARG A 20 18.16 11.39 -15.23
N ARG A 21 18.20 10.63 -16.33
CA ARG A 21 17.28 9.51 -16.59
C ARG A 21 17.37 8.45 -15.50
N ARG A 22 18.58 8.18 -14.99
CA ARG A 22 18.79 7.26 -13.87
C ARG A 22 18.22 7.79 -12.55
N VAL A 23 18.36 9.08 -12.25
CA VAL A 23 17.74 9.69 -11.07
C VAL A 23 16.22 9.57 -11.15
N TRP A 24 15.62 9.87 -12.31
CA TRP A 24 14.17 9.76 -12.51
C TRP A 24 13.69 8.33 -12.31
N THR A 25 14.32 7.36 -12.98
CA THR A 25 13.92 5.94 -12.87
C THR A 25 14.07 5.42 -11.44
N VAL A 26 15.19 5.68 -10.76
CA VAL A 26 15.39 5.21 -9.37
C VAL A 26 14.40 5.88 -8.41
N LYS A 27 14.12 7.17 -8.56
CA LYS A 27 13.21 7.86 -7.63
C LYS A 27 11.74 7.54 -7.88
N LEU A 28 11.33 7.41 -9.14
CA LEU A 28 9.97 6.98 -9.48
C LEU A 28 9.73 5.52 -9.07
N THR A 29 10.72 4.64 -9.24
CA THR A 29 10.61 3.25 -8.76
C THR A 29 10.53 3.18 -7.24
N GLU A 30 11.26 4.01 -6.50
CA GLU A 30 11.10 4.14 -5.04
C GLU A 30 9.66 4.53 -4.65
N GLY A 31 9.08 5.54 -5.30
CA GLY A 31 7.70 5.95 -5.06
C GLY A 31 6.69 4.87 -5.41
N LEU A 32 6.88 4.19 -6.52
CA LEU A 32 5.99 3.11 -6.95
C LEU A 32 6.03 1.93 -5.98
N LEU A 33 7.22 1.47 -5.58
CA LEU A 33 7.38 0.39 -4.60
C LEU A 33 6.79 0.78 -3.24
N ALA A 34 7.05 2.00 -2.77
CA ALA A 34 6.45 2.51 -1.54
C ALA A 34 4.91 2.55 -1.61
N SER A 35 4.35 2.91 -2.76
CA SER A 35 2.90 2.94 -2.99
C SER A 35 2.29 1.55 -2.93
N VAL A 36 2.90 0.57 -3.62
CA VAL A 36 2.46 -0.83 -3.58
C VAL A 36 2.56 -1.38 -2.17
N CYS A 37 3.66 -1.08 -1.46
CA CYS A 37 3.84 -1.49 -0.06
C CYS A 37 2.77 -0.89 0.86
N GLY A 38 2.49 0.41 0.74
CA GLY A 38 1.49 1.10 1.56
C GLY A 38 0.08 0.55 1.39
N LEU A 39 -0.34 0.32 0.14
CA LEU A 39 -1.62 -0.32 -0.16
C LEU A 39 -1.69 -1.75 0.38
N SER A 40 -0.63 -2.53 0.19
CA SER A 40 -0.57 -3.91 0.66
C SER A 40 -0.64 -4.00 2.18
N VAL A 41 0.09 -3.14 2.89
CA VAL A 41 0.06 -3.08 4.37
C VAL A 41 -1.30 -2.65 4.88
N SER A 42 -1.93 -1.66 4.26
CA SER A 42 -3.29 -1.22 4.60
C SER A 42 -4.31 -2.36 4.45
N TYR A 43 -4.25 -3.11 3.34
CA TYR A 43 -5.08 -4.29 3.13
C TYR A 43 -4.79 -5.40 4.16
N LEU A 44 -3.52 -5.74 4.37
CA LEU A 44 -3.11 -6.77 5.33
C LEU A 44 -3.55 -6.43 6.76
N ALA A 45 -3.58 -5.14 7.13
CA ALA A 45 -4.10 -4.70 8.41
C ALA A 45 -5.60 -5.00 8.55
N VAL A 46 -6.43 -4.75 7.52
CA VAL A 46 -7.84 -5.12 7.53
C VAL A 46 -8.00 -6.64 7.60
N LEU A 47 -7.24 -7.39 6.79
CA LEU A 47 -7.26 -8.86 6.81
C LEU A 47 -6.97 -9.42 8.21
N ALA A 48 -5.96 -8.88 8.89
CA ALA A 48 -5.60 -9.29 10.24
C ALA A 48 -6.65 -8.88 11.27
N LEU A 49 -7.09 -7.62 11.26
CA LEU A 49 -8.07 -7.11 12.21
C LEU A 49 -9.41 -7.84 12.12
N ASP A 50 -9.85 -8.19 10.92
CA ASP A 50 -11.07 -8.98 10.69
C ASP A 50 -11.02 -10.36 11.35
N ARG A 51 -9.85 -10.85 11.77
CA ARG A 51 -9.73 -12.10 12.53
C ARG A 51 -9.93 -11.93 14.03
N PHE A 52 -9.67 -10.74 14.57
CA PHE A 52 -9.71 -10.48 16.01
C PHE A 52 -10.95 -9.69 16.44
N MET A 53 -11.48 -8.82 15.57
CA MET A 53 -12.58 -7.93 15.91
C MET A 53 -13.49 -7.65 14.73
N GLU A 54 -14.68 -7.14 15.01
CA GLU A 54 -15.53 -6.52 14.00
C GLU A 54 -14.93 -5.17 13.65
N THR A 55 -14.25 -5.10 12.51
CA THR A 55 -13.66 -3.84 12.05
C THR A 55 -14.78 -2.85 11.74
N PRO A 56 -14.87 -1.71 12.45
CA PRO A 56 -15.89 -0.72 12.16
C PRO A 56 -15.56 0.03 10.86
N VAL A 57 -16.58 0.63 10.24
CA VAL A 57 -16.46 1.36 8.98
C VAL A 57 -15.40 2.46 9.05
N TRP A 58 -15.35 3.22 10.16
CA TRP A 58 -14.37 4.30 10.32
C TRP A 58 -12.92 3.78 10.32
N LEU A 59 -12.66 2.61 10.91
CA LEU A 59 -11.32 2.04 10.97
C LEU A 59 -10.88 1.53 9.59
N ARG A 60 -11.79 0.89 8.84
CA ARG A 60 -11.52 0.48 7.46
C ARG A 60 -11.28 1.69 6.55
N SER A 61 -12.09 2.74 6.69
CA SER A 61 -11.93 3.99 5.93
C SER A 61 -10.62 4.70 6.23
N THR A 62 -10.20 4.78 7.50
CA THR A 62 -8.91 5.39 7.86
C THR A 62 -7.73 4.60 7.31
N LEU A 63 -7.77 3.26 7.40
CA LEU A 63 -6.75 2.40 6.79
C LEU A 63 -6.69 2.59 5.27
N LEU A 64 -7.83 2.63 4.58
CA LEU A 64 -7.91 2.86 3.14
C LEU A 64 -7.33 4.23 2.77
N ILE A 65 -7.76 5.30 3.45
CA ILE A 65 -7.28 6.66 3.20
C ILE A 65 -5.77 6.73 3.40
N LEU A 66 -5.23 6.14 4.47
CA LEU A 66 -3.79 6.14 4.71
C LEU A 66 -3.03 5.35 3.64
N GLY A 67 -3.57 4.20 3.22
CA GLY A 67 -3.00 3.38 2.16
C GLY A 67 -2.96 4.11 0.81
N VAL A 68 -4.05 4.79 0.44
CA VAL A 68 -4.20 5.53 -0.82
C VAL A 68 -3.47 6.88 -0.79
N ALA A 69 -3.28 7.50 0.37
CA ALA A 69 -2.52 8.73 0.51
C ALA A 69 -1.06 8.57 0.05
N VAL A 70 -0.47 7.37 0.21
CA VAL A 70 0.90 7.09 -0.24
C VAL A 70 1.06 7.28 -1.75
N PRO A 71 0.31 6.60 -2.64
CA PRO A 71 0.34 6.89 -4.07
C PRO A 71 -0.26 8.27 -4.40
N GLY A 72 -1.37 8.65 -3.78
CA GLY A 72 -2.13 9.85 -4.14
C GLY A 72 -1.38 11.15 -3.90
N ILE A 73 -0.54 11.21 -2.86
CA ILE A 73 0.26 12.39 -2.52
C ILE A 73 1.74 12.13 -2.87
N GLY A 74 2.26 10.94 -2.58
CA GLY A 74 3.67 10.62 -2.76
C GLY A 74 4.12 10.64 -4.22
N LEU A 75 3.37 10.04 -5.14
CA LEU A 75 3.76 9.99 -6.56
C LEU A 75 3.74 11.37 -7.23
N PRO A 76 2.70 12.22 -7.08
CA PRO A 76 2.71 13.57 -7.63
C PRO A 76 3.85 14.43 -7.08
N LEU A 77 4.12 14.37 -5.77
CA LEU A 77 5.22 15.11 -5.17
C LEU A 77 6.58 14.65 -5.68
N GLN A 78 6.78 13.34 -5.84
CA GLN A 78 8.02 12.80 -6.41
C GLN A 78 8.19 13.17 -7.88
N TRP A 79 7.12 13.07 -8.67
CA TRP A 79 7.11 13.51 -10.07
C TRP A 79 7.46 14.99 -10.17
N HIS A 80 6.81 15.85 -9.39
CA HIS A 80 7.09 17.28 -9.38
C HIS A 80 8.54 17.57 -8.95
N ARG A 81 9.02 16.93 -7.88
CA ARG A 81 10.36 17.15 -7.33
C ARG A 81 11.48 16.65 -8.24
N TRP A 82 11.30 15.51 -8.91
CA TRP A 82 12.37 14.84 -9.65
C TRP A 82 12.24 14.99 -11.15
N VAL A 83 11.04 14.96 -11.72
CA VAL A 83 10.83 15.12 -13.17
C VAL A 83 10.66 16.59 -13.53
N TRP A 84 9.77 17.31 -12.85
CA TRP A 84 9.45 18.71 -13.22
C TRP A 84 10.55 19.70 -12.84
N ARG A 85 11.07 19.62 -11.61
CA ARG A 85 12.12 20.52 -11.11
C ARG A 85 13.53 20.25 -11.69
N GLN A 86 13.79 19.09 -12.27
CA GLN A 86 15.11 18.71 -12.81
C GLN A 86 15.05 18.56 -14.34
N ARG A 87 14.28 19.42 -15.00
CA ARG A 87 14.10 19.36 -16.46
C ARG A 87 15.38 19.71 -17.21
N ARG A 88 16.25 20.54 -16.64
CA ARG A 88 17.45 21.05 -17.31
C ARG A 88 18.73 20.31 -16.87
N LEU A 89 19.77 20.37 -17.70
CA LEU A 89 21.05 19.66 -17.45
C LEU A 89 21.84 20.31 -16.30
N GLU A 90 21.69 21.61 -16.08
CA GLU A 90 22.25 22.36 -14.96
C GLU A 90 21.80 21.79 -13.61
N ASP A 91 20.54 21.36 -13.53
CA ASP A 91 19.97 20.82 -12.30
C ASP A 91 20.54 19.42 -12.00
N ALA A 92 20.81 18.62 -13.05
CA ALA A 92 21.52 17.36 -12.94
C ALA A 92 22.98 17.55 -12.49
N ALA A 93 23.69 18.56 -13.02
CA ALA A 93 25.03 18.94 -12.56
C ALA A 93 25.02 19.39 -11.08
N ARG A 94 23.99 20.15 -10.65
CA ARG A 94 23.81 20.51 -9.24
C ARG A 94 23.57 19.31 -8.33
N LEU A 95 22.81 18.30 -8.77
CA LEU A 95 22.63 17.06 -8.01
C LEU A 95 23.95 16.27 -7.88
N LEU A 96 24.82 16.36 -8.88
CA LEU A 96 26.10 15.67 -8.89
C LEU A 96 27.09 16.22 -7.84
N ARG A 97 26.97 17.51 -7.48
CA ARG A 97 27.78 18.17 -6.43
C ARG A 97 27.78 17.42 -5.10
N TRP A 98 26.70 16.71 -4.77
CA TRP A 98 26.62 15.95 -3.52
C TRP A 98 27.72 14.88 -3.43
N LYS A 99 27.96 14.14 -4.52
CA LYS A 99 28.92 13.02 -4.54
C LYS A 99 30.28 13.43 -5.12
N PHE A 100 30.27 14.35 -6.08
CA PHE A 100 31.47 14.85 -6.74
C PHE A 100 31.46 16.40 -6.70
N PRO A 101 31.82 17.03 -5.57
CA PRO A 101 31.70 18.47 -5.39
C PRO A 101 32.51 19.26 -6.42
N ARG A 102 33.80 18.94 -6.59
CA ARG A 102 34.70 19.64 -7.54
C ARG A 102 34.23 19.50 -8.99
N LEU A 103 33.87 18.28 -9.39
CA LEU A 103 33.43 17.99 -10.77
C LEU A 103 32.04 18.59 -11.03
N GLY A 104 31.13 18.54 -10.06
CA GLY A 104 29.82 19.19 -10.15
C GLY A 104 29.89 20.71 -10.31
N ASP A 105 30.83 21.37 -9.62
CA ASP A 105 31.08 22.82 -9.76
C ASP A 105 31.59 23.18 -11.15
N GLN A 106 32.57 22.43 -11.65
CA GLN A 106 33.13 22.63 -12.99
C GLN A 106 32.08 22.42 -14.08
N LEU A 107 31.27 21.35 -13.97
CA LEU A 107 30.20 21.06 -14.92
C LEU A 107 29.09 22.10 -14.88
N LEU A 108 28.69 22.55 -13.69
CA LEU A 108 27.72 23.62 -13.57
C LEU A 108 28.23 24.90 -14.24
N GLY A 109 29.47 25.29 -13.96
CA GLY A 109 30.09 26.46 -14.57
C GLY A 109 30.14 26.38 -16.09
N ILE A 110 30.51 25.22 -16.65
CA ILE A 110 30.59 25.04 -18.11
C ILE A 110 29.21 25.05 -18.77
N VAL A 111 28.20 24.44 -18.15
CA VAL A 111 26.83 24.48 -18.68
C VAL A 111 26.25 25.89 -18.60
N GLU A 112 26.50 26.63 -17.50
CA GLU A 112 26.11 28.03 -17.38
C GLU A 112 26.82 28.94 -18.39
N LEU A 113 28.12 28.71 -18.61
CA LEU A 113 28.91 29.41 -19.63
C LEU A 113 28.37 29.15 -21.03
N ALA A 114 28.10 27.89 -21.39
CA ALA A 114 27.54 27.49 -22.70
C ALA A 114 26.21 28.20 -23.00
N ARG A 115 25.35 28.31 -21.98
CA ARG A 115 24.05 28.97 -22.09
C ARG A 115 24.18 30.49 -22.21
N GLN A 116 25.15 31.11 -21.54
CA GLN A 116 25.36 32.56 -21.55
C GLN A 116 26.18 33.05 -22.75
N SER A 117 26.97 32.19 -23.41
CA SER A 117 27.76 32.56 -24.60
C SER A 117 26.92 33.08 -25.77
N GLY A 118 25.64 32.71 -25.86
CA GLY A 118 24.73 33.28 -26.86
C GLY A 118 24.27 34.72 -26.57
N ALA A 119 24.45 35.20 -25.33
CA ALA A 119 23.95 36.50 -24.86
C ALA A 119 25.04 37.53 -24.56
N ALA A 120 26.30 37.11 -24.38
CA ALA A 120 27.40 37.99 -23.97
C ALA A 120 28.34 38.33 -25.14
N THR A 121 28.14 39.50 -25.73
CA THR A 121 29.09 40.14 -26.65
C THR A 121 30.39 40.48 -25.91
N GLY A 122 31.45 39.67 -26.10
CA GLY A 122 32.80 40.02 -25.64
C GLY A 122 33.66 38.91 -25.00
N ARG A 123 33.17 37.66 -24.86
CA ARG A 123 34.01 36.54 -24.41
C ARG A 123 34.60 35.78 -25.60
N SER A 124 35.88 35.37 -25.49
CA SER A 124 36.54 34.55 -26.51
C SER A 124 35.91 33.15 -26.56
N GLU A 125 35.17 32.87 -27.63
CA GLU A 125 34.54 31.56 -27.88
C GLU A 125 35.54 30.40 -27.78
N ARG A 126 36.79 30.63 -28.17
CA ARG A 126 37.88 29.65 -28.05
C ARG A 126 38.19 29.25 -26.61
N LEU A 127 38.09 30.17 -25.66
CA LEU A 127 38.32 29.85 -24.23
C LEU A 127 37.18 29.00 -23.67
N VAL A 128 35.94 29.28 -24.09
CA VAL A 128 34.76 28.49 -23.71
C VAL A 128 34.87 27.08 -24.29
N GLN A 129 35.25 26.95 -25.56
CA GLN A 129 35.47 25.66 -26.21
C GLN A 129 36.61 24.85 -25.57
N ALA A 130 37.72 25.49 -25.20
CA ALA A 130 38.83 24.82 -24.52
C ALA A 130 38.43 24.31 -23.12
N ALA A 131 37.70 25.12 -22.35
CA ALA A 131 37.18 24.72 -21.04
C ALA A 131 36.17 23.57 -21.15
N MET A 132 35.32 23.60 -22.18
CA MET A 132 34.39 22.51 -22.52
C MET A 132 35.13 21.20 -22.84
N ALA A 133 36.16 21.25 -23.68
CA ALA A 133 36.95 20.07 -24.05
C ALA A 133 37.68 19.48 -22.82
N GLN A 134 38.22 20.33 -21.95
CA GLN A 134 38.87 19.88 -20.72
C GLN A 134 37.91 19.15 -19.77
N ALA A 135 36.67 19.62 -19.66
CA ALA A 135 35.67 18.93 -18.83
C ALA A 135 35.10 17.67 -19.48
N ASP A 136 34.99 17.64 -20.80
CA ASP A 136 34.60 16.43 -21.53
C ASP A 136 35.59 15.30 -21.24
N GLU A 137 36.88 15.60 -21.26
CA GLU A 137 37.95 14.66 -20.91
C GLU A 137 37.92 14.28 -19.42
N ALA A 138 37.76 15.25 -18.51
CA ALA A 138 37.69 14.98 -17.07
C ALA A 138 36.49 14.10 -16.65
N VAL A 139 35.42 14.12 -17.44
CA VAL A 139 34.20 13.33 -17.20
C VAL A 139 34.28 11.96 -17.88
N ARG A 140 35.15 11.76 -18.87
CA ARG A 140 35.19 10.57 -19.74
C ARG A 140 35.34 9.25 -18.98
N ASP A 141 36.15 9.24 -17.92
CA ASP A 141 36.39 8.03 -17.10
C ASP A 141 35.51 7.93 -15.85
N GLN A 142 34.66 8.93 -15.60
CA GLN A 142 33.80 8.96 -14.42
C GLN A 142 32.46 8.23 -14.66
N HIS A 143 32.07 7.41 -13.69
CA HIS A 143 30.78 6.71 -13.66
C HIS A 143 29.81 7.36 -12.65
N PHE A 144 28.73 7.98 -13.15
CA PHE A 144 27.72 8.65 -12.32
C PHE A 144 26.62 7.72 -11.75
N SER A 145 26.71 6.41 -12.02
CA SER A 145 25.72 5.39 -11.65
C SER A 145 25.37 5.36 -10.16
N GLY A 146 26.37 5.61 -9.30
CA GLY A 146 26.21 5.63 -7.84
C GLY A 146 25.96 7.01 -7.24
N ALA A 147 25.72 8.06 -8.04
CA ALA A 147 25.53 9.43 -7.56
C ALA A 147 24.05 9.77 -7.28
N VAL A 148 23.13 8.83 -7.46
CA VAL A 148 21.71 9.03 -7.12
C VAL A 148 21.58 9.23 -5.60
N PRO A 149 21.05 10.38 -5.13
CA PRO A 149 20.98 10.66 -3.70
C PRO A 149 20.09 9.66 -2.95
N ARG A 150 20.62 9.04 -1.88
CA ARG A 150 19.90 8.14 -0.95
C ARG A 150 19.01 7.13 -1.68
N ALA A 151 19.63 6.24 -2.47
CA ALA A 151 18.92 5.20 -3.18
C ALA A 151 18.38 4.14 -2.20
N LYS A 152 17.07 4.16 -1.92
CA LYS A 152 16.34 3.23 -1.07
C LYS A 152 15.47 2.23 -1.84
N HIS A 153 15.53 2.22 -3.18
CA HIS A 153 14.77 1.29 -4.01
C HIS A 153 14.92 -0.17 -3.59
N ARG A 154 16.11 -0.62 -3.14
CA ARG A 154 16.29 -2.00 -2.63
C ARG A 154 15.51 -2.28 -1.35
N GLN A 155 15.47 -1.33 -0.41
CA GLN A 155 14.71 -1.47 0.84
C GLN A 155 13.21 -1.55 0.54
N TRP A 156 12.72 -0.65 -0.31
CA TRP A 156 11.33 -0.67 -0.75
C TRP A 156 11.01 -1.92 -1.58
N ALA A 157 11.92 -2.41 -2.41
CA ALA A 157 11.73 -3.64 -3.16
C ALA A 157 11.56 -4.84 -2.23
N TRP A 158 12.41 -4.97 -1.19
CA TRP A 158 12.26 -6.01 -0.19
C TRP A 158 10.96 -5.88 0.61
N ALA A 159 10.59 -4.66 1.02
CA ALA A 159 9.34 -4.42 1.74
C ALA A 159 8.11 -4.78 0.90
N SER A 160 8.06 -4.32 -0.37
CA SER A 160 6.98 -4.65 -1.31
C SER A 160 6.94 -6.14 -1.61
N ALA A 161 8.09 -6.79 -1.79
CA ALA A 161 8.16 -8.23 -2.00
C ALA A 161 7.64 -9.01 -0.79
N GLY A 162 8.05 -8.63 0.42
CA GLY A 162 7.55 -9.25 1.66
C GLY A 162 6.04 -9.07 1.82
N ALA A 163 5.52 -7.87 1.56
CA ALA A 163 4.08 -7.62 1.58
C ALA A 163 3.34 -8.45 0.53
N ALA A 164 3.87 -8.57 -0.69
CA ALA A 164 3.28 -9.38 -1.76
C ALA A 164 3.26 -10.88 -1.40
N VAL A 165 4.32 -11.39 -0.76
CA VAL A 165 4.37 -12.77 -0.27
C VAL A 165 3.29 -13.02 0.79
N LEU A 166 3.10 -12.09 1.74
CA LEU A 166 2.04 -12.21 2.76
C LEU A 166 0.64 -12.18 2.15
N VAL A 167 0.40 -11.30 1.18
CA VAL A 167 -0.88 -11.27 0.44
C VAL A 167 -1.10 -12.59 -0.28
N ALA A 168 -0.11 -13.09 -1.02
CA ALA A 168 -0.20 -14.37 -1.73
C ALA A 168 -0.46 -15.54 -0.76
N ALA A 169 0.26 -15.59 0.37
CA ALA A 169 0.04 -16.60 1.40
C ALA A 169 -1.39 -16.55 1.97
N GLY A 170 -1.95 -15.36 2.16
CA GLY A 170 -3.35 -15.18 2.56
C GLY A 170 -4.34 -15.74 1.53
N PHE A 171 -4.13 -15.47 0.24
CA PHE A 171 -4.98 -16.02 -0.82
C PHE A 171 -4.86 -17.52 -0.99
N VAL A 172 -3.67 -18.10 -0.75
CA VAL A 172 -3.46 -19.56 -0.82
C VAL A 172 -4.03 -20.27 0.41
N GLY A 173 -3.82 -19.73 1.61
CA GLY A 173 -4.21 -20.38 2.86
C GLY A 173 -5.66 -20.14 3.28
N ILE A 174 -6.18 -18.94 3.07
CA ILE A 174 -7.50 -18.51 3.55
C ILE A 174 -8.26 -17.72 2.47
N HIS A 175 -8.32 -18.27 1.25
CA HIS A 175 -8.87 -17.61 0.04
C HIS A 175 -10.19 -16.85 0.25
N GLU A 176 -11.19 -17.48 0.89
CA GLU A 176 -12.50 -16.85 1.13
C GLU A 176 -12.40 -15.67 2.09
N ALA A 177 -11.63 -15.80 3.17
CA ALA A 177 -11.37 -14.73 4.12
C ALA A 177 -10.56 -13.58 3.47
N ALA A 178 -9.56 -13.92 2.65
CA ALA A 178 -8.74 -12.95 1.93
C ALA A 178 -9.57 -12.11 0.95
N ARG A 179 -10.49 -12.75 0.22
CA ARG A 179 -11.46 -12.08 -0.67
C ARG A 179 -12.44 -11.21 0.10
N ASN A 180 -13.01 -11.72 1.19
CA ASN A 180 -13.92 -10.95 2.04
C ASN A 180 -13.24 -9.69 2.58
N ALA A 181 -12.04 -9.82 3.15
CA ALA A 181 -11.25 -8.68 3.62
C ALA A 181 -10.94 -7.70 2.49
N LEU A 182 -10.65 -8.19 1.27
CA LEU A 182 -10.37 -7.32 0.11
C LEU A 182 -11.60 -6.50 -0.27
N THR A 183 -12.78 -7.13 -0.32
CA THR A 183 -14.03 -6.43 -0.59
C THR A 183 -14.35 -5.38 0.47
N ARG A 184 -14.13 -5.71 1.75
CA ARG A 184 -14.33 -4.82 2.90
C ARG A 184 -13.33 -3.65 2.93
N TRP A 185 -12.10 -3.88 2.45
CA TRP A 185 -11.07 -2.85 2.33
C TRP A 185 -11.32 -1.90 1.16
N LEU A 186 -11.72 -2.42 -0.01
CA LEU A 186 -12.03 -1.60 -1.20
C LEU A 186 -13.33 -0.79 -1.04
N MET A 187 -14.31 -1.34 -0.33
CA MET A 187 -15.65 -0.77 -0.17
C MET A 187 -16.01 -0.66 1.32
N PRO A 188 -15.32 0.19 2.10
CA PRO A 188 -15.51 0.23 3.55
C PRO A 188 -16.93 0.67 3.98
N TRP A 189 -17.63 1.42 3.12
CA TRP A 189 -19.02 1.86 3.33
C TRP A 189 -20.07 0.76 3.10
N ARG A 190 -19.73 -0.34 2.43
CA ARG A 190 -20.70 -1.41 2.16
C ARG A 190 -20.84 -2.29 3.39
N GLU A 191 -22.08 -2.54 3.81
CA GLU A 191 -22.42 -3.53 4.83
C GLU A 191 -22.15 -4.93 4.27
N THR A 192 -20.91 -5.37 4.49
CA THR A 192 -20.41 -6.66 4.07
C THR A 192 -20.12 -7.45 5.33
N GLU A 193 -20.84 -8.57 5.47
CA GLU A 193 -20.68 -9.46 6.60
C GLU A 193 -19.24 -9.96 6.69
N ARG A 194 -18.75 -10.07 7.92
CA ARG A 194 -17.42 -10.60 8.20
C ARG A 194 -17.42 -12.09 7.88
N PHE A 195 -16.42 -12.52 7.12
CA PHE A 195 -16.20 -13.96 6.94
C PHE A 195 -15.78 -14.64 8.25
N THR A 196 -16.61 -15.55 8.74
CA THR A 196 -16.34 -16.45 9.86
C THR A 196 -16.02 -17.85 9.36
N PHE A 197 -15.01 -18.49 9.95
CA PHE A 197 -14.67 -19.88 9.62
C PHE A 197 -15.70 -20.88 10.18
N ALA A 198 -16.42 -20.46 11.23
CA ALA A 198 -17.61 -21.13 11.74
C ALA A 198 -18.83 -20.66 10.94
N ARG A 199 -19.43 -21.54 10.15
CA ARG A 199 -20.67 -21.25 9.41
C ARG A 199 -21.85 -21.93 10.09
N VAL A 200 -22.85 -21.12 10.45
CA VAL A 200 -24.12 -21.60 10.99
C VAL A 200 -25.22 -21.49 9.93
N GLU A 201 -26.29 -22.26 10.10
CA GLU A 201 -27.50 -22.09 9.30
C GLU A 201 -28.07 -20.68 9.48
N ALA A 202 -28.74 -20.18 8.44
CA ALA A 202 -29.38 -18.87 8.48
C ALA A 202 -30.42 -18.85 9.62
N LEU A 203 -30.23 -17.93 10.56
CA LEU A 203 -31.13 -17.77 11.70
C LEU A 203 -32.33 -16.90 11.29
N PRO A 204 -33.52 -17.13 11.89
CA PRO A 204 -34.68 -16.30 11.65
C PRO A 204 -34.44 -14.86 12.09
N ASP A 205 -34.73 -13.90 11.21
CA ASP A 205 -34.74 -12.46 11.51
C ASP A 205 -36.00 -11.81 10.90
N PRO A 206 -37.03 -11.48 11.70
CA PRO A 206 -37.10 -11.59 13.16
C PRO A 206 -37.40 -13.00 13.67
N LEU A 207 -36.92 -13.32 14.89
CA LEU A 207 -37.27 -14.54 15.61
C LEU A 207 -38.51 -14.31 16.50
N VAL A 208 -39.60 -15.03 16.22
CA VAL A 208 -40.83 -14.95 17.03
C VAL A 208 -40.80 -16.03 18.12
N VAL A 209 -40.97 -15.62 19.38
CA VAL A 209 -40.96 -16.51 20.55
C VAL A 209 -42.20 -16.29 21.42
N PRO A 210 -42.60 -17.29 22.24
CA PRO A 210 -43.72 -17.10 23.16
C PRO A 210 -43.41 -16.03 24.21
N SER A 211 -44.39 -15.15 24.45
CA SER A 211 -44.23 -14.06 25.41
C SER A 211 -44.17 -14.58 26.84
N ALA A 212 -43.19 -14.11 27.59
CA ALA A 212 -42.94 -14.47 28.99
C ALA A 212 -42.65 -15.97 29.25
N GLU A 213 -42.24 -16.73 28.24
CA GLU A 213 -41.81 -18.13 28.40
C GLU A 213 -40.34 -18.30 27.98
N PRO A 214 -39.58 -19.20 28.65
CA PRO A 214 -38.24 -19.54 28.20
C PRO A 214 -38.33 -20.26 26.86
N PHE A 215 -37.35 -20.02 25.99
CA PHE A 215 -37.30 -20.66 24.68
C PHE A 215 -35.89 -21.18 24.38
N THR A 216 -35.83 -22.22 23.55
CA THR A 216 -34.58 -22.80 23.09
C THR A 216 -34.39 -22.44 21.62
N LEU A 217 -33.26 -21.80 21.30
CA LEU A 217 -32.86 -21.51 19.91
C LEU A 217 -31.82 -22.55 19.47
N PRO A 218 -32.16 -23.47 18.55
CA PRO A 218 -31.18 -24.37 17.97
C PRO A 218 -30.32 -23.62 16.95
N ILE A 219 -29.00 -23.62 17.15
CA ILE A 219 -28.04 -23.09 16.18
C ILE A 219 -27.33 -24.26 15.53
N HIS A 220 -27.60 -24.48 14.25
CA HIS A 220 -27.00 -25.56 13.48
C HIS A 220 -25.66 -25.13 12.88
N LEU A 221 -24.58 -25.82 13.24
CA LEU A 221 -23.26 -25.63 12.66
C LEU A 221 -23.17 -26.45 11.37
N LEU A 222 -22.88 -25.81 10.24
CA LEU A 222 -22.85 -26.48 8.94
C LEU A 222 -21.63 -27.41 8.81
N LYS A 223 -21.78 -28.51 8.06
CA LYS A 223 -20.71 -29.51 7.84
C LYS A 223 -19.51 -28.97 7.07
N GLU A 224 -19.76 -28.04 6.16
CA GLU A 224 -18.76 -27.31 5.36
C GLU A 224 -17.98 -26.26 6.16
N SER A 225 -18.34 -26.04 7.43
CA SER A 225 -17.64 -25.12 8.31
C SER A 225 -16.18 -25.53 8.49
N GLN A 226 -15.25 -24.63 8.15
CA GLN A 226 -13.80 -24.87 8.26
C GLN A 226 -13.36 -24.96 9.72
N TRP A 227 -14.02 -24.19 10.59
CA TRP A 227 -13.84 -24.25 12.04
C TRP A 227 -15.03 -24.92 12.71
N LYS A 228 -14.76 -25.87 13.60
CA LYS A 228 -15.77 -26.62 14.36
C LYS A 228 -15.69 -26.19 15.82
N ALA A 229 -16.43 -25.13 16.15
CA ALA A 229 -16.46 -24.60 17.50
C ALA A 229 -16.99 -25.64 18.50
N ALA A 230 -16.39 -25.67 19.69
CA ALA A 230 -16.82 -26.55 20.77
C ALA A 230 -17.96 -25.94 21.58
N ASP A 231 -18.01 -24.61 21.67
CA ASP A 231 -18.94 -23.87 22.51
C ASP A 231 -19.51 -22.67 21.75
N ALA A 232 -20.71 -22.27 22.10
CA ALA A 232 -21.39 -21.08 21.63
C ALA A 232 -21.86 -20.24 22.82
N VAL A 233 -21.85 -18.92 22.63
CA VAL A 233 -22.30 -17.93 23.62
C VAL A 233 -23.39 -17.07 22.99
N GLY A 234 -24.49 -16.91 23.71
CA GLY A 234 -25.62 -16.10 23.30
C GLY A 234 -25.94 -15.09 24.39
N LYS A 235 -26.24 -13.85 24.01
CA LYS A 235 -26.55 -12.79 24.95
C LYS A 235 -27.73 -11.98 24.45
N ILE A 236 -28.70 -11.76 25.34
CA ILE A 236 -29.77 -10.79 25.18
C ILE A 236 -29.38 -9.55 25.98
N ASP A 237 -29.68 -8.36 25.45
CA ASP A 237 -29.36 -7.12 26.16
C ASP A 237 -30.06 -7.06 27.54
N GLY A 238 -29.31 -6.62 28.56
CA GLY A 238 -29.77 -6.63 29.95
C GLY A 238 -29.88 -8.02 30.63
N GLN A 239 -29.45 -9.11 29.98
CA GLN A 239 -29.53 -10.47 30.53
C GLN A 239 -28.16 -11.18 30.61
N PRO A 240 -28.01 -12.19 31.50
CA PRO A 240 -26.78 -12.99 31.56
C PRO A 240 -26.54 -13.75 30.25
N ALA A 241 -25.27 -14.02 29.96
CA ALA A 241 -24.88 -14.82 28.81
C ALA A 241 -25.28 -16.29 28.99
N VAL A 242 -25.81 -16.88 27.94
CA VAL A 242 -26.16 -18.30 27.82
C VAL A 242 -25.01 -19.00 27.11
N PHE A 243 -24.58 -20.13 27.65
CA PHE A 243 -23.53 -20.97 27.07
C PHE A 243 -24.14 -22.29 26.63
N ALA A 244 -23.75 -22.78 25.46
CA ALA A 244 -24.07 -24.13 25.02
C ALA A 244 -22.84 -24.79 24.40
N SER A 245 -22.63 -26.06 24.72
CA SER A 245 -21.62 -26.87 24.07
C SER A 245 -22.19 -27.59 22.86
N LEU A 246 -21.32 -27.90 21.90
CA LEU A 246 -21.69 -28.54 20.65
C LEU A 246 -22.23 -29.95 20.92
N ASN A 247 -23.50 -30.16 20.57
CA ASN A 247 -24.05 -31.49 20.47
C ASN A 247 -23.76 -32.03 19.07
N LYS A 248 -22.93 -33.08 18.96
CA LYS A 248 -22.61 -33.67 17.66
C LYS A 248 -23.85 -34.31 17.07
N GLY A 249 -24.21 -33.86 15.88
CA GLY A 249 -25.27 -34.51 15.10
C GLY A 249 -24.76 -35.80 14.48
N ASP A 250 -25.70 -36.61 14.00
CA ASP A 250 -25.44 -37.80 13.18
C ASP A 250 -24.90 -37.46 11.76
N GLY A 251 -24.81 -36.17 11.42
CA GLY A 251 -24.27 -35.68 10.16
C GLY A 251 -25.26 -35.73 8.99
N GLN A 252 -26.55 -36.00 9.26
CA GLN A 252 -27.61 -35.96 8.26
C GLN A 252 -28.01 -34.51 7.93
N GLY A 253 -28.41 -34.26 6.67
CA GLY A 253 -28.91 -32.95 6.24
C GLY A 253 -27.89 -31.81 6.12
N GLY A 254 -26.58 -32.10 6.13
CA GLY A 254 -25.54 -31.07 5.95
C GLY A 254 -25.16 -30.32 7.23
N VAL A 255 -25.68 -30.74 8.39
CA VAL A 255 -25.36 -30.19 9.72
C VAL A 255 -24.26 -31.03 10.39
N TYR A 256 -23.24 -30.37 10.97
CA TYR A 256 -22.20 -31.03 11.78
C TYR A 256 -22.65 -31.30 13.21
N GLY A 257 -23.40 -30.36 13.78
CA GLY A 257 -23.94 -30.44 15.12
C GLY A 257 -24.77 -29.21 15.45
N SER A 258 -25.36 -29.19 16.64
CA SER A 258 -26.21 -28.10 17.09
C SER A 258 -25.83 -27.59 18.47
N PHE A 259 -26.05 -26.30 18.68
CA PHE A 259 -26.01 -25.66 19.99
C PHE A 259 -27.45 -25.39 20.42
N ALA A 260 -27.85 -25.93 21.56
CA ALA A 260 -29.18 -25.68 22.14
C ALA A 260 -29.10 -24.53 23.13
N MET A 261 -29.39 -23.31 22.66
CA MET A 261 -29.28 -22.09 23.48
C MET A 261 -30.59 -21.85 24.24
N ASN A 262 -30.56 -22.00 25.56
CA ASN A 262 -31.74 -21.80 26.41
C ASN A 262 -31.78 -20.36 26.93
N PHE A 263 -32.66 -19.54 26.37
CA PHE A 263 -32.80 -18.13 26.74
C PHE A 263 -33.89 -17.92 27.80
N PRO A 264 -33.73 -16.90 28.68
CA PRO A 264 -34.77 -16.53 29.63
C PRO A 264 -36.02 -15.97 28.93
N PRO A 265 -37.16 -15.96 29.62
CA PRO A 265 -38.39 -15.31 29.17
C PRO A 265 -38.19 -13.88 28.66
N GLN A 266 -38.82 -13.54 27.52
CA GLN A 266 -38.85 -12.18 26.97
C GLN A 266 -40.26 -11.62 26.99
N LYS A 267 -40.41 -10.33 27.34
CA LYS A 267 -41.69 -9.60 27.32
C LYS A 267 -41.71 -8.43 26.34
N SER A 268 -40.55 -8.06 25.82
CA SER A 268 -40.35 -6.97 24.88
C SER A 268 -39.37 -7.41 23.81
N ASP A 269 -39.45 -6.76 22.65
CA ASP A 269 -38.52 -6.98 21.55
C ASP A 269 -37.09 -6.64 22.01
N ASN A 270 -36.14 -7.51 21.69
CA ASN A 270 -34.75 -7.40 22.07
C ASN A 270 -33.84 -7.99 20.99
N THR A 271 -32.58 -7.58 21.00
CA THR A 271 -31.55 -8.13 20.10
C THR A 271 -30.78 -9.26 20.77
N ILE A 272 -30.57 -10.36 20.03
CA ILE A 272 -29.74 -11.48 20.45
C ILE A 272 -28.38 -11.35 19.75
N SER A 273 -27.30 -11.31 20.53
CA SER A 273 -25.93 -11.45 20.03
C SER A 273 -25.45 -12.89 20.19
N LEU A 274 -24.94 -13.47 19.12
CA LEU A 274 -24.43 -14.85 19.09
C LEU A 274 -22.94 -14.87 18.72
N LYS A 275 -22.18 -15.70 19.41
CA LYS A 275 -20.76 -15.94 19.15
C LYS A 275 -20.49 -17.45 19.18
N VAL A 276 -19.92 -17.95 18.08
CA VAL A 276 -19.54 -19.35 17.86
C VAL A 276 -18.06 -19.39 17.49
#